data_AF-A0A970DMS7-F1
#
_entry.id   AF-A0A970DMS7-F1
#
_cell.length_a   1.000
_cell.length_b   1.000
_cell.length_c   1.000
_cell.angle_alpha   90.00
_cell.angle_beta   90.00
_cell.angle_gamma   90.00
#
_symmetry.space_group_name_H-M   'P 1'
#
loop_
_entity.id
_entity.type
_entity.pdbx_description
1 polymer ?
#
loop_
_entity_poly.entity_id
_entity_poly.type
_entity_poly.pdbx_seq_one_letter_code
_entity_poly.pdbx_strand_id
1 'polypeptide(L)'
;MLISKTMFKEYTRCPRVCALDNLYQQKYNSKISFFNDEKAEMISSLLSQMFTEEGDDLIFEIDKKQEALLEYYKDVEKYAIEFVSKKLNIPVYYAKETSKQKRFSFKDENGYEYYCYVDGYFENDNDIYFFEVKATTAHKFYALGRNRKNVKKSDHSLLKYYSIFEFDDKHILRLKSPTNLEGLTLSEYQRYYQKLFDRYTDQGQYIYDIA
;
A
#
# COMPACT_ATOMS: atom_id res chain seq x y z
N MET A 1 8.25 -5.24 -19.03
CA MET A 1 8.71 -4.20 -18.07
C MET A 1 8.47 -4.73 -16.66
N LEU A 2 9.42 -4.50 -15.75
CA LEU A 2 9.35 -4.96 -14.37
C LEU A 2 8.81 -3.81 -13.49
N ILE A 3 7.66 -3.99 -12.87
CA ILE A 3 6.94 -2.93 -12.15
C ILE A 3 6.83 -3.32 -10.67
N SER A 4 7.45 -2.52 -9.80
CA SER A 4 7.30 -2.71 -8.35
C SER A 4 5.97 -2.17 -7.85
N LYS A 5 5.50 -2.67 -6.71
CA LYS A 5 4.33 -2.13 -5.98
C LYS A 5 4.39 -0.60 -5.80
N THR A 6 5.56 -0.05 -5.48
CA THR A 6 5.74 1.40 -5.33
C THR A 6 5.53 2.13 -6.66
N MET A 7 6.14 1.64 -7.75
CA MET A 7 5.98 2.23 -9.08
C MET A 7 4.54 2.14 -9.58
N PHE A 8 3.87 1.01 -9.32
CA PHE A 8 2.46 0.83 -9.65
C PHE A 8 1.58 1.88 -8.96
N LYS A 9 1.82 2.15 -7.68
CA LYS A 9 1.09 3.20 -6.94
C LYS A 9 1.31 4.59 -7.55
N GLU A 10 2.52 4.89 -7.99
CA GLU A 10 2.82 6.18 -8.62
C GLU A 10 2.18 6.32 -10.01
N TYR A 11 2.26 5.30 -10.86
CA TYR A 11 1.58 5.33 -12.18
C TYR A 11 0.08 5.49 -12.06
N THR A 12 -0.53 4.84 -11.07
CA THR A 12 -1.96 4.96 -10.84
C THR A 12 -2.32 6.32 -10.24
N ARG A 13 -1.43 7.01 -9.51
CA ARG A 13 -1.68 8.36 -8.96
C ARG A 13 -1.68 9.42 -10.04
N CYS A 14 -0.72 9.35 -10.96
CA CYS A 14 -0.54 10.37 -12.00
C CYS A 14 -0.08 9.73 -13.31
N PRO A 15 -0.90 9.79 -14.38
CA PRO A 15 -0.55 9.23 -15.69
C PRO A 15 0.77 9.78 -16.26
N ARG A 16 1.13 11.02 -15.91
CA ARG A 16 2.37 11.66 -16.33
C ARG A 16 3.62 10.93 -15.83
N VAL A 17 3.55 10.26 -14.68
CA VAL A 17 4.70 9.53 -14.10
C VAL A 17 5.16 8.41 -15.02
N CYS A 18 4.24 7.71 -15.70
CA CYS A 18 4.60 6.67 -16.67
C CYS A 18 5.41 7.24 -17.85
N ALA A 19 5.01 8.41 -18.36
CA ALA A 19 5.75 9.07 -19.44
C ALA A 19 7.14 9.54 -18.96
N LEU A 20 7.25 10.10 -17.76
CA LEU A 20 8.51 10.54 -17.19
C LEU A 20 9.45 9.36 -16.92
N ASP A 21 8.96 8.27 -16.32
CA ASP A 21 9.77 7.09 -16.03
C ASP A 21 10.35 6.46 -17.32
N ASN A 22 9.58 6.45 -18.41
CA ASN A 22 10.10 6.06 -19.72
C ASN A 22 11.25 6.98 -20.19
N LEU A 23 11.17 8.30 -19.95
CA LEU A 23 12.25 9.24 -20.27
C LEU A 23 13.50 8.99 -19.41
N TYR A 24 13.32 8.74 -18.12
CA TYR A 24 14.41 8.35 -17.21
C TYR A 24 15.10 7.07 -17.71
N GLN A 25 14.34 6.02 -18.03
CA GLN A 25 14.88 4.76 -18.57
C GLN A 25 15.59 4.95 -19.91
N GLN A 26 15.10 5.85 -20.77
CA GLN A 26 15.77 6.18 -22.04
C GLN A 26 17.13 6.86 -21.82
N LYS A 27 17.25 7.76 -20.83
CA LYS A 27 18.54 8.35 -20.43
C LYS A 27 19.52 7.29 -19.93
N TYR A 28 19.09 6.43 -19.00
CA TYR A 28 19.96 5.41 -18.41
C TYR A 28 20.37 4.32 -19.42
N ASN A 29 19.48 3.93 -20.33
CA ASN A 29 19.75 2.87 -21.30
C ASN A 29 20.49 3.34 -22.56
N SER A 30 20.79 4.64 -22.70
CA SER A 30 21.55 5.26 -23.81
C SER A 30 21.03 4.97 -25.23
N LYS A 31 19.88 4.29 -25.37
CA LYS A 31 19.28 3.91 -26.66
C LYS A 31 18.33 4.99 -27.12
N ILE A 32 18.94 6.03 -27.66
CA ILE A 32 18.23 7.08 -28.35
C ILE A 32 18.05 6.64 -29.82
N SER A 33 16.85 6.19 -30.15
CA SER A 33 16.37 6.09 -31.54
C SER A 33 15.23 7.08 -31.67
N PHE A 34 15.55 8.33 -31.99
CA PHE A 34 14.54 9.30 -32.35
C PHE A 34 14.19 9.09 -33.82
N PHE A 35 12.95 8.69 -34.10
CA PHE A 35 12.43 8.59 -35.46
C PHE A 35 12.03 9.96 -36.05
N ASN A 36 12.12 11.03 -35.27
CA ASN A 36 11.70 12.38 -35.68
C ASN A 36 12.49 13.45 -34.89
N ASP A 37 13.20 14.34 -35.60
CA ASP A 37 14.16 15.29 -35.03
C ASP A 37 13.52 16.32 -34.08
N GLU A 38 12.29 16.77 -34.36
CA GLU A 38 11.58 17.72 -33.49
C GLU A 38 11.27 17.14 -32.09
N LYS A 39 10.95 15.84 -32.04
CA LYS A 39 10.69 15.14 -30.77
C LYS A 39 11.99 14.91 -29.99
N ALA A 40 13.10 14.71 -30.69
CA ALA A 40 14.42 14.60 -30.10
C ALA A 40 14.80 15.87 -29.34
N GLU A 41 14.63 17.03 -29.98
CA GLU A 41 14.96 18.33 -29.40
C GLU A 41 14.10 18.65 -28.17
N MET A 42 12.78 18.38 -28.25
CA MET A 42 11.87 18.59 -27.13
C MET A 42 12.23 17.71 -25.92
N ILE A 43 12.55 16.43 -26.16
CA ILE A 43 12.97 15.49 -25.10
C ILE A 43 14.32 15.89 -24.51
N SER A 44 15.28 16.29 -25.35
CA SER A 44 16.59 16.78 -24.91
C SER A 44 16.45 18.04 -24.04
N SER A 45 15.59 18.98 -24.44
CA SER A 45 15.27 20.17 -23.67
C SER A 45 14.67 19.83 -22.31
N LEU A 46 13.70 18.90 -22.27
CA LEU A 46 13.12 18.40 -21.02
C LEU A 46 14.17 17.74 -20.11
N LEU A 47 15.01 16.85 -20.64
CA LEU A 47 16.07 16.21 -19.86
C LEU A 47 17.09 17.21 -19.32
N SER A 48 17.42 18.26 -20.07
CA SER A 48 18.32 19.33 -19.62
C SER A 48 17.75 20.20 -18.50
N GLN A 49 16.42 20.23 -18.34
CA GLN A 49 15.75 20.90 -17.22
C GLN A 49 15.65 20.01 -15.98
N MET A 50 15.65 18.68 -16.18
CA MET A 50 15.50 17.70 -15.10
C MET A 50 16.84 17.30 -14.46
N PHE A 51 17.94 17.46 -15.19
CA PHE A 51 19.26 17.05 -14.74
C PHE A 51 20.32 18.11 -15.00
N THR A 52 21.34 18.15 -14.14
CA THR A 52 22.55 18.93 -14.39
C THR A 52 23.40 18.30 -15.50
N GLU A 53 24.33 19.08 -16.06
CA GLU A 53 25.34 18.57 -17.01
C GLU A 53 26.23 17.47 -16.41
N GLU A 54 26.36 17.44 -15.08
CA GLU A 54 27.09 16.43 -14.30
C GLU A 54 26.27 15.14 -14.08
N GLY A 55 24.98 15.16 -14.42
CA GLY A 55 24.08 14.02 -14.35
C GLY A 55 23.21 13.95 -13.09
N ASP A 56 23.31 14.94 -12.19
CA ASP A 56 22.51 15.00 -10.97
C ASP A 56 21.05 15.34 -11.28
N ASP A 57 20.13 14.62 -10.65
CA ASP A 57 18.69 14.87 -10.78
C ASP A 57 18.28 16.06 -9.92
N LEU A 58 17.79 17.12 -10.56
CA LEU A 58 17.38 18.36 -9.91
C LEU A 58 15.97 18.29 -9.30
N ILE A 59 15.22 17.23 -9.60
CA ILE A 59 13.84 17.01 -9.16
C ILE A 59 13.80 16.06 -7.96
N PHE A 60 14.78 15.16 -7.86
CA PHE A 60 14.84 14.18 -6.78
C PHE A 60 15.42 14.78 -5.50
N GLU A 61 14.55 15.27 -4.62
CA GLU A 61 14.94 15.68 -3.26
C GLU A 61 14.86 14.50 -2.27
N ILE A 62 15.98 14.22 -1.58
CA ILE A 62 16.01 13.25 -0.48
C ILE A 62 15.42 13.89 0.78
N ASP A 63 14.27 13.39 1.25
CA ASP A 63 13.72 13.79 2.54
C ASP A 63 14.54 13.20 3.70
N LYS A 64 15.42 14.03 4.27
CA LYS A 64 16.28 13.68 5.42
C LYS A 64 15.50 13.17 6.64
N LYS A 65 14.24 13.60 6.81
CA LYS A 65 13.39 13.11 7.91
C LYS A 65 12.97 11.67 7.68
N GLN A 66 12.64 11.33 6.43
CA GLN A 66 12.26 9.96 6.08
C GLN A 66 13.43 9.00 6.29
N GLU A 67 14.64 9.40 5.90
CA GLU A 67 15.85 8.60 6.10
C GLU A 67 16.13 8.35 7.59
N ALA A 68 16.02 9.39 8.43
CA ALA A 68 16.21 9.25 9.88
C ALA A 68 15.15 8.36 10.55
N LEU A 69 13.91 8.34 10.03
CA LEU A 69 12.82 7.53 10.59
C LEU A 69 12.82 6.08 10.10
N LEU A 70 13.58 5.76 9.05
CA LEU A 70 13.58 4.45 8.41
C LEU A 70 13.98 3.31 9.35
N GLU A 71 14.89 3.58 10.29
CA GLU A 71 15.29 2.59 11.30
C GLU A 71 14.15 2.27 12.27
N TYR A 72 13.43 3.30 12.73
CA TYR A 72 12.28 3.11 13.61
C TYR A 72 11.15 2.34 12.94
N TYR A 73 10.90 2.56 11.65
CA TYR A 73 9.89 1.80 10.90
C TYR A 73 10.23 0.30 10.85
N LYS A 74 11.50 -0.05 10.59
CA LYS A 74 11.97 -1.45 10.60
C LYS A 74 11.80 -2.13 11.95
N ASP A 75 11.98 -1.38 13.03
CA ASP A 75 11.78 -1.91 14.38
C ASP A 75 10.29 -2.11 14.68
N VAL A 76 9.43 -1.18 14.28
CA VAL A 76 7.97 -1.32 14.40
C VAL A 76 7.45 -2.53 13.61
N GLU A 77 7.93 -2.74 12.38
CA GLU A 77 7.63 -3.93 11.58
C GLU A 77 8.00 -5.22 12.30
N LYS A 78 9.23 -5.29 12.82
CA LYS A 78 9.70 -6.45 13.59
C LYS A 78 8.78 -6.75 14.78
N TYR A 79 8.48 -5.75 15.61
CA TYR A 79 7.64 -5.94 16.80
C TYR A 79 6.20 -6.31 16.43
N ALA A 80 5.66 -5.76 15.35
CA ALA A 80 4.33 -6.12 14.87
C ALA A 80 4.26 -7.58 14.43
N ILE A 81 5.26 -8.08 13.69
CA ILE A 81 5.30 -9.48 13.28
C ILE A 81 5.48 -10.41 14.49
N GLU A 82 6.37 -10.08 15.44
CA GLU A 82 6.53 -10.87 16.67
C GLU A 82 5.21 -10.95 17.47
N PHE A 83 4.47 -9.83 17.55
CA PHE A 83 3.18 -9.79 18.21
C PHE A 83 2.16 -10.69 17.53
N VAL A 84 2.03 -10.60 16.20
CA VAL A 84 1.08 -11.38 15.41
C VAL A 84 1.42 -12.87 15.44
N SER A 85 2.71 -13.21 15.33
CA SER A 85 3.20 -14.59 15.45
C SER A 85 2.78 -15.24 16.77
N LYS A 86 2.97 -14.53 17.90
CA LYS A 86 2.50 -14.99 19.22
C LYS A 86 0.99 -15.05 19.32
N LYS A 87 0.28 -14.07 18.75
CA LYS A 87 -1.17 -13.95 18.86
C LYS A 87 -1.92 -15.02 18.07
N LEU A 88 -1.42 -15.36 16.89
CA LEU A 88 -1.97 -16.38 16.02
C LEU A 88 -1.36 -17.78 16.27
N ASN A 89 -0.27 -17.85 17.04
CA ASN A 89 0.51 -19.06 17.31
C ASN A 89 1.04 -19.71 16.02
N ILE A 90 1.58 -18.88 15.13
CA ILE A 90 2.15 -19.29 13.84
C ILE A 90 3.56 -18.74 13.66
N PRO A 91 4.48 -19.48 13.02
CA PRO A 91 5.84 -19.02 12.73
C PRO A 91 5.84 -18.13 11.48
N VAL A 92 5.59 -16.82 11.65
CA VAL A 92 5.61 -15.84 10.55
C VAL A 92 7.06 -15.57 10.10
N TYR A 93 7.31 -15.72 8.80
CA TYR A 93 8.57 -15.32 8.16
C TYR A 93 8.66 -13.79 8.06
N TYR A 94 9.78 -13.23 8.50
CA TYR A 94 10.10 -11.79 8.43
C TYR A 94 11.59 -11.60 8.11
N ALA A 95 11.89 -10.57 7.33
CA ALA A 95 13.26 -10.14 7.09
C ALA A 95 13.38 -8.61 7.18
N LYS A 96 14.41 -8.12 7.89
CA LYS A 96 14.69 -6.69 8.08
C LYS A 96 15.11 -5.98 6.79
N GLU A 97 15.69 -6.73 5.86
CA GLU A 97 16.07 -6.22 4.54
C GLU A 97 15.03 -6.64 3.50
N THR A 98 14.54 -5.66 2.74
CA THR A 98 13.53 -5.86 1.70
C THR A 98 13.95 -6.90 0.66
N SER A 99 15.25 -7.00 0.35
CA SER A 99 15.80 -8.00 -0.57
C SER A 99 15.66 -9.45 -0.07
N LYS A 100 15.58 -9.65 1.25
CA LYS A 100 15.43 -10.96 1.90
C LYS A 100 13.97 -11.27 2.24
N GLN A 101 13.07 -10.29 2.12
CA GLN A 101 11.64 -10.52 2.28
C GLN A 101 11.11 -11.43 1.16
N LYS A 102 10.00 -12.10 1.43
CA LYS A 102 9.38 -12.98 0.42
C LYS A 102 8.87 -12.13 -0.74
N ARG A 103 9.41 -12.36 -1.94
CA ARG A 103 8.98 -11.73 -3.18
C ARG A 103 7.84 -12.53 -3.79
N PHE A 104 6.77 -11.82 -4.15
CA PHE A 104 5.72 -12.32 -5.03
C PHE A 104 5.84 -11.62 -6.37
N SER A 105 5.62 -12.36 -7.46
CA SER A 105 5.53 -11.78 -8.79
C SER A 105 4.37 -12.36 -9.58
N PHE A 106 3.79 -11.50 -10.41
CA PHE A 106 2.70 -11.83 -11.30
C PHE A 106 3.03 -11.29 -12.69
N LYS A 107 2.83 -12.12 -13.72
CA LYS A 107 3.01 -11.71 -15.10
C LYS A 107 1.64 -11.63 -15.77
N ASP A 108 1.31 -10.46 -16.32
CA ASP A 108 0.04 -10.27 -17.02
C ASP A 108 0.10 -10.78 -18.48
N GLU A 109 -1.06 -10.78 -19.13
CA GLU A 109 -1.22 -11.21 -20.53
C GLU A 109 -0.43 -10.34 -21.51
N ASN A 110 -0.15 -9.09 -21.16
CA ASN A 110 0.62 -8.15 -21.98
C ASN A 110 2.14 -8.29 -21.78
N GLY A 111 2.59 -9.19 -20.90
CA GLY A 111 4.00 -9.44 -20.62
C GLY A 111 4.66 -8.48 -19.63
N TYR A 112 3.88 -7.69 -18.91
CA TYR A 112 4.32 -6.92 -17.75
C TYR A 112 4.50 -7.83 -16.54
N GLU A 113 5.62 -7.69 -15.83
CA GLU A 113 5.88 -8.42 -14.58
C GLU A 113 5.75 -7.46 -13.41
N TYR A 114 4.76 -7.71 -12.55
CA TYR A 114 4.52 -6.98 -11.31
C TYR A 114 5.15 -7.74 -10.16
N TYR A 115 5.76 -7.03 -9.21
CA TYR A 115 6.31 -7.67 -8.02
C TYR A 115 6.15 -6.83 -6.75
N CYS A 116 6.02 -7.53 -5.63
CA CYS A 116 6.01 -6.93 -4.30
C CYS A 116 6.83 -7.77 -3.32
N TYR A 117 7.29 -7.10 -2.28
CA TYR A 117 7.79 -7.73 -1.06
C TYR A 117 6.73 -7.52 0.02
N VAL A 118 6.53 -8.55 0.85
CA VAL A 118 5.59 -8.52 1.96
C VAL A 118 6.34 -8.50 3.28
N ASP A 119 5.83 -7.74 4.24
CA ASP A 119 6.50 -7.55 5.54
C ASP A 119 6.52 -8.87 6.31
N GLY A 120 5.41 -9.60 6.32
CA GLY A 120 5.31 -10.92 6.92
C GLY A 120 4.56 -11.91 6.05
N TYR A 121 4.98 -13.17 6.13
CA TYR A 121 4.36 -14.25 5.37
C TYR A 121 4.36 -15.56 6.16
N PHE A 122 3.27 -16.30 6.08
CA PHE A 122 3.20 -17.68 6.57
C PHE A 122 2.27 -18.50 5.68
N GLU A 123 2.65 -19.73 5.38
CA GLU A 123 1.86 -20.67 4.61
C GLU A 123 1.94 -22.05 5.28
N ASN A 124 0.79 -22.71 5.36
CA ASN A 124 0.68 -24.12 5.72
C ASN A 124 -0.18 -24.84 4.64
N ASP A 125 -0.50 -26.11 4.85
CA ASP A 125 -1.24 -26.90 3.85
C ASP A 125 -2.67 -26.37 3.55
N ASN A 126 -3.25 -25.57 4.43
CA ASN A 126 -4.64 -25.10 4.34
C ASN A 126 -4.77 -23.59 4.13
N ASP A 127 -3.82 -22.81 4.65
CA ASP A 127 -3.96 -21.37 4.83
C ASP A 127 -2.69 -20.62 4.41
N ILE A 128 -2.91 -19.46 3.80
CA ILE A 128 -1.86 -18.49 3.47
C ILE A 128 -2.15 -17.18 4.19
N TYR A 129 -1.16 -16.66 4.89
CA TYR A 129 -1.22 -15.40 5.62
C TYR A 129 -0.23 -14.40 5.04
N PHE A 130 -0.75 -13.22 4.70
CA PHE A 130 0.01 -12.05 4.29
C PHE A 130 -0.12 -10.97 5.35
N PHE A 131 1.00 -10.39 5.76
CA PHE A 131 1.06 -9.30 6.72
C PHE A 131 1.73 -8.08 6.08
N GLU A 132 1.04 -6.95 6.15
CA GLU A 132 1.54 -5.62 5.82
C GLU A 132 1.39 -4.75 7.07
N VAL A 133 2.47 -4.13 7.53
CA VAL A 133 2.48 -3.33 8.76
C VAL A 133 2.35 -1.85 8.40
N LYS A 134 1.46 -1.14 9.10
CA LYS A 134 1.23 0.29 8.89
C LYS A 134 1.07 1.02 10.21
N ALA A 135 1.73 2.17 10.33
CA ALA A 135 1.47 3.12 11.40
C ALA A 135 0.16 3.88 11.11
N THR A 136 -0.93 3.50 11.78
CA THR A 136 -2.25 4.12 11.60
C THR A 136 -3.10 4.05 12.87
N THR A 137 -4.22 4.76 12.89
CA THR A 137 -5.19 4.71 13.99
C THR A 137 -6.33 3.77 13.63
N ALA A 138 -6.65 2.84 14.54
CA ALA A 138 -7.73 1.88 14.32
C ALA A 138 -9.12 2.55 14.17
N HIS A 139 -9.26 3.80 14.63
CA HIS A 139 -10.48 4.60 14.47
C HIS A 139 -10.93 4.68 13.00
N LYS A 140 -10.00 4.73 12.05
CA LYS A 140 -10.33 4.75 10.60
C LYS A 140 -11.18 3.54 10.21
N PHE A 141 -10.93 2.38 10.79
CA PHE A 141 -11.67 1.15 10.49
C PHE A 141 -12.95 1.03 11.34
N TYR A 142 -12.90 1.34 12.64
CA TYR A 142 -14.10 1.29 13.49
C TYR A 142 -15.20 2.27 13.08
N ALA A 143 -14.81 3.46 12.60
CA ALA A 143 -15.75 4.45 12.12
C ALA A 143 -16.40 4.07 10.77
N LEU A 144 -15.97 2.97 10.14
CA LEU A 144 -16.54 2.49 8.89
C LEU A 144 -17.88 1.79 9.15
N GLY A 145 -18.92 2.60 9.26
CA GLY A 145 -20.27 2.14 9.60
C GLY A 145 -21.24 3.27 9.81
N ARG A 146 -22.45 2.93 10.26
CA ARG A 146 -23.50 3.92 10.55
C ARG A 146 -23.38 4.46 11.97
N ASN A 147 -23.50 5.77 12.16
CA ASN A 147 -23.57 6.36 13.50
C ASN A 147 -24.75 5.80 14.31
N ARG A 148 -24.50 5.40 15.55
CA ARG A 148 -25.54 5.02 16.50
C ARG A 148 -26.18 6.30 17.06
N LYS A 149 -27.51 6.38 17.00
CA LYS A 149 -28.26 7.46 17.66
C LYS A 149 -28.24 7.22 19.18
N ASN A 150 -28.07 8.28 19.97
CA ASN A 150 -28.04 8.28 21.45
C ASN A 150 -26.72 7.88 22.15
N VAL A 151 -25.59 7.87 21.44
CA VAL A 151 -24.27 7.69 22.07
C VAL A 151 -23.73 9.06 22.47
N LYS A 152 -23.44 9.25 23.76
CA LYS A 152 -22.92 10.52 24.28
C LYS A 152 -21.50 10.75 23.77
N LYS A 153 -21.07 12.02 23.69
CA LYS A 153 -19.69 12.35 23.28
C LYS A 153 -18.63 11.69 24.17
N SER A 154 -18.96 11.47 25.45
CA SER A 154 -18.14 10.79 26.47
C SER A 154 -17.98 9.29 26.26
N ASP A 155 -18.86 8.67 25.46
CA ASP A 155 -18.82 7.22 25.28
C ASP A 155 -17.67 6.83 24.34
N HIS A 156 -17.13 5.64 24.59
CA HIS A 156 -15.99 5.11 23.85
C HIS A 156 -16.26 5.15 22.33
N SER A 157 -15.28 5.55 21.52
CA SER A 157 -15.44 5.74 20.06
C SER A 157 -15.98 4.50 19.35
N LEU A 158 -15.64 3.31 19.84
CA LEU A 158 -16.15 2.02 19.38
C LEU A 158 -17.68 1.88 19.49
N LEU A 159 -18.31 2.54 20.47
CA LEU A 159 -19.75 2.49 20.67
C LEU A 159 -20.51 3.43 19.74
N LYS A 160 -19.84 4.39 19.11
CA LYS A 160 -20.47 5.42 18.27
C LYS A 160 -20.95 4.90 16.92
N TYR A 161 -20.46 3.74 16.47
CA TYR A 161 -20.73 3.22 15.14
C TYR A 161 -21.31 1.80 15.19
N TYR A 162 -22.28 1.52 14.32
CA TYR A 162 -22.54 0.18 13.84
C TYR A 162 -21.50 -0.10 12.74
N SER A 163 -20.30 -0.50 13.15
CA SER A 163 -19.17 -0.78 12.25
C SER A 163 -19.40 -2.06 11.44
N ILE A 164 -18.84 -2.09 10.22
CA ILE A 164 -18.71 -3.32 9.42
C ILE A 164 -17.60 -4.25 9.93
N PHE A 165 -16.80 -3.77 10.89
CA PHE A 165 -15.80 -4.57 11.57
C PHE A 165 -16.23 -4.93 13.00
N GLU A 166 -15.69 -6.03 13.51
CA GLU A 166 -15.84 -6.48 14.89
C GLU A 166 -14.52 -7.07 15.41
N PHE A 167 -14.34 -7.04 16.72
CA PHE A 167 -13.27 -7.81 17.33
C PHE A 167 -13.68 -9.27 17.43
N ASP A 168 -12.76 -10.17 17.09
CA ASP A 168 -12.88 -11.59 17.43
C ASP A 168 -12.48 -11.88 18.87
N ASP A 169 -12.55 -13.15 19.27
CA ASP A 169 -12.17 -13.63 20.60
C ASP A 169 -10.68 -13.42 20.91
N LYS A 170 -9.86 -13.20 19.88
CA LYS A 170 -8.44 -12.87 20.00
C LYS A 170 -8.23 -11.35 20.02
N HIS A 171 -9.26 -10.51 20.05
CA HIS A 171 -9.13 -9.05 19.91
C HIS A 171 -8.43 -8.61 18.61
N ILE A 172 -8.64 -9.35 17.53
CA ILE A 172 -8.28 -8.97 16.16
C ILE A 172 -9.50 -8.33 15.51
N LEU A 173 -9.31 -7.17 14.90
CA LEU A 173 -10.37 -6.50 14.17
C LEU A 173 -10.58 -7.19 12.81
N ARG A 174 -11.73 -7.82 12.64
CA ARG A 174 -12.12 -8.54 11.42
C ARG A 174 -13.37 -7.96 10.79
N LEU A 175 -13.51 -8.16 9.49
CA LEU A 175 -14.73 -7.82 8.78
C LEU A 175 -15.86 -8.74 9.24
N LYS A 176 -17.06 -8.18 9.47
CA LYS A 176 -18.24 -8.95 9.83
C LYS A 176 -18.71 -9.82 8.68
N SER A 177 -19.27 -10.98 9.00
CA SER A 177 -20.00 -11.77 8.02
C SER A 177 -21.26 -11.00 7.57
N PRO A 178 -21.64 -11.04 6.27
CA PRO A 178 -22.92 -10.53 5.81
C PRO A 178 -24.15 -11.17 6.48
N THR A 179 -23.96 -12.30 7.15
CA THR A 179 -25.01 -12.99 7.93
C THR A 179 -25.21 -12.42 9.33
N ASN A 180 -24.28 -11.61 9.85
CA ASN A 180 -24.34 -11.03 11.19
C ASN A 180 -24.04 -9.52 11.16
N LEU A 181 -25.04 -8.71 10.81
CA LEU A 181 -24.87 -7.28 10.53
C LEU A 181 -25.31 -6.34 11.65
N GLU A 182 -25.61 -6.85 12.85
CA GLU A 182 -26.17 -6.10 13.99
C GLU A 182 -26.18 -4.57 13.87
N GLY A 183 -27.36 -4.00 13.58
CA GLY A 183 -27.57 -2.56 13.46
C GLY A 183 -27.22 -1.95 12.09
N LEU A 184 -26.90 -2.77 11.09
CA LEU A 184 -26.80 -2.41 9.67
C LEU A 184 -27.74 -3.27 8.81
N THR A 185 -28.25 -2.68 7.73
CA THR A 185 -28.84 -3.42 6.62
C THR A 185 -27.76 -3.97 5.68
N LEU A 186 -28.08 -4.97 4.85
CA LEU A 186 -27.15 -5.50 3.85
C LEU A 186 -26.67 -4.43 2.86
N SER A 187 -27.58 -3.54 2.43
CA SER A 187 -27.25 -2.42 1.53
C SER A 187 -26.30 -1.41 2.19
N GLU A 188 -26.52 -1.08 3.47
CA GLU A 188 -25.59 -0.22 4.21
C GLU A 188 -24.23 -0.87 4.36
N TYR A 189 -24.17 -2.16 4.71
CA TYR A 189 -22.92 -2.92 4.81
C TYR A 189 -22.15 -2.90 3.49
N GLN A 190 -22.80 -3.22 2.36
CA GLN A 190 -22.18 -3.21 1.04
C GLN A 190 -21.63 -1.84 0.67
N ARG A 191 -22.37 -0.76 0.94
CA ARG A 191 -21.92 0.62 0.71
C ARG A 191 -20.64 0.95 1.48
N TYR A 192 -20.55 0.53 2.74
CA TYR A 192 -19.33 0.75 3.55
C TYR A 192 -18.19 -0.16 3.13
N TYR A 193 -18.49 -1.41 2.77
CA TYR A 193 -17.51 -2.38 2.26
C TYR A 193 -16.84 -1.89 0.97
N GLN A 194 -17.60 -1.30 0.04
CA GLN A 194 -17.05 -0.73 -1.20
C GLN A 194 -15.98 0.34 -0.96
N LYS A 195 -16.02 1.06 0.17
CA LYS A 195 -14.98 2.04 0.51
C LYS A 195 -13.61 1.41 0.71
N LEU A 196 -13.55 0.15 1.14
CA LEU A 196 -12.28 -0.59 1.26
C LEU A 196 -11.59 -0.77 -0.10
N PHE A 197 -12.34 -0.70 -1.20
CA PHE A 197 -11.82 -0.81 -2.57
C PHE A 197 -11.71 0.54 -3.27
N ASP A 198 -12.02 1.64 -2.59
CA ASP A 198 -11.78 2.99 -3.06
C ASP A 198 -10.48 3.53 -2.46
N ARG A 199 -9.43 3.59 -3.29
CA ARG A 199 -8.09 4.06 -2.91
C ARG A 199 -8.04 5.50 -2.42
N TYR A 200 -9.05 6.32 -2.73
CA TYR A 200 -9.13 7.71 -2.31
C TYR A 200 -9.75 7.89 -0.92
N THR A 201 -10.19 6.79 -0.30
CA THR A 201 -10.68 6.79 1.08
C THR A 201 -9.55 6.49 2.07
N ASP A 202 -9.74 6.96 3.31
CA ASP A 202 -8.81 6.73 4.42
C ASP A 202 -8.52 5.25 4.69
N GLN A 203 -9.48 4.37 4.41
CA GLN A 203 -9.38 2.93 4.64
C GLN A 203 -8.86 2.20 3.41
N GLY A 204 -9.39 2.54 2.23
CA GLY A 204 -9.04 1.85 1.00
C GLY A 204 -7.58 1.99 0.61
N GLN A 205 -6.94 3.13 0.90
CA GLN A 205 -5.50 3.30 0.67
C GLN A 205 -4.64 2.17 1.27
N TYR A 206 -5.05 1.57 2.39
CA TYR A 206 -4.32 0.49 3.06
C TYR A 206 -4.61 -0.90 2.45
N ILE A 207 -5.74 -1.10 1.79
CA ILE A 207 -6.03 -2.36 1.08
C ILE A 207 -5.16 -2.46 -0.18
N TYR A 208 -4.97 -1.34 -0.88
CA TYR A 208 -3.99 -1.24 -1.98
C TYR A 208 -2.54 -1.23 -1.50
N ASP A 209 -2.30 -1.19 -0.19
CA ASP A 209 -1.00 -1.51 0.38
C ASP A 209 -0.79 -3.01 0.54
N ILE A 210 -1.77 -3.88 0.32
CA ILE A 210 -1.56 -5.35 0.36
C ILE A 210 -1.42 -5.91 -1.07
N ALA A 211 -2.11 -5.29 -2.03
CA ALA A 211 -2.15 -5.68 -3.45
C ALA A 211 -0.96 -5.16 -4.27
#